data_AF-A0A3A8N5C9-F1
#
_entry.id   AF-A0A3A8N5C9-F1
#
_cell.length_a   1.000
_cell.length_b   1.000
_cell.length_c   1.000
_cell.angle_alpha   90.00
_cell.angle_beta   90.00
_cell.angle_gamma   90.00
#
_symmetry.space_group_name_H-M   'P 1'
#
loop_
_entity.id
_entity.type
_entity.pdbx_description
1 polymer ?
#
loop_
_entity_poly.entity_id
_entity_poly.type
_entity_poly.pdbx_seq_one_letter_code
_entity_poly.pdbx_strand_id
1 'polypeptide(L)'
;MSTREVCLLIGPGDVVLWGDSFDDPQALPDSRERWEAIWSLRDMLVEVTHSHPEGPLGFSSEDETTMAALQAALGRPLRFSVVAPDGMVARVGGEDVPVRPEPPWAAPLRIASGLLYGRPRLSRGAG
;
A
#
# COMPACT_ATOMS: atom_id res chain seq x y z
N MET A 1 -7.27 7.17 18.19
CA MET A 1 -7.32 5.98 17.32
C MET A 1 -5.90 5.53 17.10
N SER A 2 -5.60 4.25 17.20
CA SER A 2 -4.27 3.72 16.86
C SER A 2 -4.12 3.71 15.34
N THR A 3 -2.93 4.06 14.85
CA THR A 3 -2.51 3.81 13.48
C THR A 3 -2.31 2.32 13.27
N ARG A 4 -2.54 1.85 12.04
CA ARG A 4 -2.34 0.46 11.64
C ARG A 4 -1.99 0.40 10.16
N GLU A 5 -1.18 -0.57 9.77
CA GLU A 5 -0.92 -0.81 8.36
C GLU A 5 -2.07 -1.61 7.74
N VAL A 6 -2.48 -1.22 6.53
CA VAL A 6 -3.57 -1.83 5.76
C VAL A 6 -3.04 -2.16 4.38
N CYS A 7 -3.26 -3.38 3.91
CA CYS A 7 -2.98 -3.78 2.53
C CYS A 7 -4.27 -4.17 1.81
N LEU A 8 -4.39 -3.75 0.55
CA LEU A 8 -5.49 -4.11 -0.32
C LEU A 8 -4.98 -4.77 -1.61
N LEU A 9 -5.75 -5.74 -2.09
CA LEU A 9 -5.60 -6.32 -3.43
C LEU A 9 -6.66 -5.70 -4.34
N ILE A 10 -6.22 -5.06 -5.41
CA ILE A 10 -7.10 -4.31 -6.33
C ILE A 10 -7.19 -5.05 -7.66
N GLY A 11 -8.40 -5.19 -8.17
CA GLY A 11 -8.73 -5.79 -9.47
C GLY A 11 -9.02 -4.74 -10.55
N PRO A 12 -9.57 -5.18 -11.70
CA PRO A 12 -9.89 -4.28 -12.80
C PRO A 12 -10.94 -3.25 -12.40
N GLY A 13 -10.77 -2.01 -12.86
CA GLY A 13 -11.72 -0.93 -12.60
C GLY A 13 -11.77 -0.50 -11.13
N ASP A 14 -10.62 -0.51 -10.43
CA ASP A 14 -10.47 -0.04 -9.05
C ASP A 14 -11.29 -0.84 -8.01
N VAL A 15 -11.67 -2.08 -8.33
CA VAL A 15 -12.40 -2.95 -7.42
C VAL A 15 -11.47 -3.51 -6.35
N VAL A 16 -11.79 -3.28 -5.07
CA VAL A 16 -11.10 -3.95 -3.96
C VAL A 16 -11.53 -5.42 -3.92
N LEU A 17 -10.59 -6.33 -4.18
CA LEU A 17 -10.82 -7.78 -4.18
C LEU A 17 -10.68 -8.38 -2.78
N TRP A 18 -9.76 -7.85 -1.98
CA TRP A 18 -9.40 -8.36 -0.66
C TRP A 18 -8.61 -7.31 0.12
N GLY A 19 -8.54 -7.44 1.45
CA GLY A 19 -7.64 -6.64 2.28
C GLY A 19 -7.38 -7.26 3.65
N ASP A 20 -6.23 -6.92 4.23
CA ASP A 20 -5.84 -7.21 5.61
C ASP A 20 -5.28 -5.97 6.31
N SER A 21 -5.14 -6.07 7.63
CA SER A 21 -4.55 -5.00 8.45
C SER A 21 -3.82 -5.58 9.65
N PHE A 22 -2.76 -4.90 10.10
CA PHE A 22 -1.98 -5.29 11.27
C PHE A 22 -1.79 -4.11 12.20
N ASP A 23 -1.83 -4.37 13.50
CA ASP A 23 -1.78 -3.32 14.53
C ASP A 23 -0.39 -2.64 14.61
N ASP A 24 0.65 -3.22 14.01
CA ASP A 24 1.93 -2.56 13.81
C ASP A 24 1.82 -1.53 12.66
N PRO A 25 2.03 -0.23 12.92
CA PRO A 25 1.95 0.81 11.89
C PRO A 25 3.19 0.90 10.99
N GLN A 26 4.24 0.13 11.26
CA GLN A 26 5.52 0.18 10.55
C GLN A 26 5.88 -1.11 9.80
N ALA A 27 5.10 -2.17 9.95
CA ALA A 27 5.33 -3.42 9.25
C ALA A 27 4.03 -4.18 8.97
N LEU A 28 3.86 -4.58 7.70
CA LEU A 28 2.97 -5.65 7.30
C LEU A 28 3.71 -6.99 7.44
N PRO A 29 3.49 -7.76 8.51
CA PRO A 29 4.13 -9.06 8.65
C PRO A 29 3.68 -9.98 7.52
N ASP A 30 4.54 -10.94 7.22
CA ASP A 30 4.22 -11.95 6.23
C ASP A 30 2.97 -12.75 6.65
N SER A 31 2.00 -12.83 5.75
CA SER A 31 0.67 -13.37 6.04
C SER A 31 0.31 -14.48 5.08
N ARG A 32 0.12 -15.68 5.63
CA ARG A 32 -0.33 -16.84 4.84
C ARG A 32 -1.65 -16.54 4.12
N GLU A 33 -2.58 -15.88 4.80
CA GLU A 33 -3.88 -15.52 4.22
C GLU A 33 -3.72 -14.56 3.04
N ARG A 34 -2.80 -13.59 3.14
CA ARG A 34 -2.47 -12.68 2.04
C ARG A 34 -1.86 -13.42 0.86
N TRP A 35 -0.94 -14.35 1.09
CA TRP A 35 -0.37 -15.18 0.02
C TRP A 35 -1.43 -16.05 -0.66
N GLU A 36 -2.32 -16.68 0.11
CA GLU A 36 -3.41 -17.49 -0.43
C GLU A 36 -4.40 -16.63 -1.23
N ALA A 37 -4.70 -15.40 -0.78
CA ALA A 37 -5.53 -14.45 -1.50
C ALA A 37 -4.87 -13.99 -2.81
N ILE A 38 -3.61 -13.58 -2.77
CA ILE A 38 -2.82 -13.20 -3.96
C ILE A 38 -2.82 -14.35 -4.96
N TRP A 39 -2.53 -15.58 -4.52
CA TRP A 39 -2.49 -16.73 -5.40
C TRP A 39 -3.86 -17.03 -6.00
N SER A 40 -4.92 -17.01 -5.19
CA SER A 40 -6.28 -17.32 -5.66
C SER A 40 -6.84 -16.27 -6.62
N LEU A 41 -6.45 -15.00 -6.46
CA LEU A 41 -6.88 -13.86 -7.26
C LEU A 41 -5.92 -13.51 -8.39
N ARG A 42 -4.87 -14.30 -8.60
CA ARG A 42 -3.73 -14.00 -9.50
C ARG A 42 -4.10 -13.66 -10.94
N ASP A 43 -5.25 -14.10 -11.45
CA ASP A 43 -5.69 -13.79 -12.82
C ASP A 43 -6.42 -12.44 -12.91
N MET A 44 -6.96 -11.96 -11.79
CA MET A 44 -7.70 -10.69 -11.68
C MET A 44 -6.88 -9.57 -11.03
N LEU A 45 -5.80 -9.90 -10.33
CA LEU A 45 -5.03 -8.93 -9.54
C LEU A 45 -4.36 -7.88 -10.44
N VAL A 46 -4.62 -6.60 -10.22
CA VAL A 46 -4.03 -5.50 -10.99
C VAL A 46 -3.01 -4.74 -10.17
N GLU A 47 -3.29 -4.52 -8.89
CA GLU A 47 -2.46 -3.72 -8.01
C GLU A 47 -2.46 -4.30 -6.58
N VAL A 48 -1.28 -4.27 -5.94
CA VAL A 48 -1.13 -4.49 -4.50
C VAL A 48 -0.78 -3.13 -3.89
N THR A 49 -1.55 -2.70 -2.92
CA THR A 49 -1.37 -1.39 -2.28
C THR A 49 -1.32 -1.53 -0.78
N HIS A 50 -0.49 -0.73 -0.12
CA HIS A 50 -0.48 -0.63 1.33
C HIS A 50 -0.36 0.79 1.85
N SER A 51 -0.76 0.98 3.09
CA SER A 51 -0.66 2.27 3.78
C SER A 51 0.66 2.39 4.53
N HIS A 52 1.30 3.56 4.59
CA HIS A 52 2.29 3.87 5.62
C HIS A 52 1.71 4.94 6.54
N PRO A 53 0.98 4.59 7.62
CA PRO A 53 0.30 5.57 8.47
C PRO A 53 1.23 6.61 9.10
N GLU A 54 2.48 6.24 9.36
CA GLU A 54 3.51 7.11 9.94
C GLU A 54 4.51 7.64 8.90
N GLY A 55 4.29 7.29 7.62
CA GLY A 55 5.25 7.45 6.53
C GLY A 55 6.38 6.40 6.59
N PRO A 56 7.37 6.48 5.69
CA PRO A 56 7.53 7.51 4.64
C PRO A 56 6.57 7.32 3.45
N LEU A 57 6.45 8.35 2.61
CA LEU A 57 5.83 8.23 1.28
C LEU A 57 6.85 7.62 0.31
N GLY A 58 6.79 6.30 0.13
CA GLY A 58 7.72 5.53 -0.69
C GLY A 58 7.85 4.10 -0.19
N PHE A 59 8.49 3.25 -0.98
CA PHE A 59 8.71 1.84 -0.65
C PHE A 59 9.97 1.66 0.22
N SER A 60 9.88 0.77 1.22
CA SER A 60 11.03 0.28 1.97
C SER A 60 11.80 -0.78 1.19
N SER A 61 13.01 -1.13 1.64
CA SER A 61 13.75 -2.26 1.05
C SER A 61 13.01 -3.59 1.18
N GLU A 62 12.24 -3.76 2.26
CA GLU A 62 11.43 -4.95 2.48
C GLU A 62 10.27 -5.02 1.47
N ASP A 63 9.61 -3.90 1.22
CA ASP A 63 8.60 -3.80 0.16
C ASP A 63 9.21 -4.19 -1.20
N GLU A 64 10.38 -3.66 -1.55
CA GLU A 64 11.01 -3.93 -2.84
C GLU A 64 11.35 -5.40 -3.04
N THR A 65 11.83 -6.08 -1.99
CA THR A 65 12.08 -7.52 -2.04
C THR A 65 10.79 -8.33 -2.22
N THR A 66 9.71 -7.92 -1.55
CA THR A 66 8.37 -8.53 -1.69
C THR A 66 7.79 -8.30 -3.09
N MET A 67 7.91 -7.09 -3.61
CA MET A 67 7.49 -6.71 -4.96
C MET A 67 8.21 -7.54 -6.02
N ALA A 68 9.52 -7.74 -5.87
CA ALA A 68 10.32 -8.57 -6.78
C ALA A 68 9.88 -10.04 -6.71
N ALA A 69 9.67 -10.58 -5.51
CA ALA A 69 9.20 -11.95 -5.31
C ALA A 69 7.82 -12.18 -5.95
N LEU A 70 6.89 -11.24 -5.76
CA LEU A 70 5.54 -11.30 -6.35
C LEU A 70 5.57 -11.26 -7.89
N GLN A 71 6.34 -10.34 -8.47
CA GLN A 71 6.48 -10.25 -9.92
C GLN A 71 7.10 -11.52 -10.52
N ALA A 72 8.13 -12.07 -9.86
CA ALA A 72 8.76 -13.31 -10.29
C ALA A 72 7.79 -14.50 -10.19
N ALA A 73 7.03 -14.61 -9.10
CA ALA A 73 6.08 -15.71 -8.88
C ALA A 73 4.86 -15.66 -9.82
N LEU A 74 4.35 -14.46 -10.11
CA LEU A 74 3.20 -14.28 -11.00
C LEU A 74 3.57 -14.32 -12.49
N GLY A 75 4.85 -14.13 -12.83
CA GLY A 75 5.34 -14.16 -14.21
C GLY A 75 4.79 -13.04 -15.11
N ARG A 76 4.21 -11.99 -14.52
CA ARG A 76 3.63 -10.85 -15.24
C ARG A 76 3.80 -9.54 -14.46
N PRO A 77 3.72 -8.38 -15.12
CA PRO A 77 3.73 -7.10 -14.44
C PRO A 77 2.56 -6.98 -13.44
N LEU A 78 2.87 -6.44 -12.27
CA LEU A 78 1.92 -6.09 -11.21
C LEU A 78 2.21 -4.66 -10.76
N ARG A 79 1.17 -3.86 -10.56
CA ARG A 79 1.33 -2.50 -10.04
C ARG A 79 1.43 -2.53 -8.52
N PHE A 80 2.25 -1.65 -7.97
CA PHE A 80 2.40 -1.47 -6.52
C PHE A 80 2.20 0.00 -6.16
N SER A 81 1.58 0.27 -5.03
CA SER A 81 1.42 1.64 -4.52
C SER A 81 1.45 1.74 -3.01
N VAL A 82 1.83 2.92 -2.53
CA VAL A 82 1.86 3.28 -1.11
C VAL A 82 0.98 4.50 -0.89
N VAL A 83 0.11 4.44 0.12
CA VAL A 83 -0.69 5.57 0.60
C VAL A 83 -0.13 6.03 1.95
N ALA A 84 0.32 7.28 2.04
CA ALA A 84 0.89 7.87 3.25
C ALA A 84 0.16 9.18 3.63
N PRO A 85 0.48 9.84 4.76
CA PRO A 85 -0.15 11.11 5.14
C PRO A 85 0.06 12.20 4.08
N ASP A 86 1.24 12.22 3.46
CA ASP A 86 1.66 13.28 2.54
C ASP A 86 1.21 13.02 1.08
N GLY A 87 0.58 11.87 0.79
CA GLY A 87 0.03 11.57 -0.53
C GLY A 87 -0.02 10.07 -0.85
N MET A 88 -0.04 9.76 -2.14
CA MET A 88 0.03 8.40 -2.68
C MET A 88 1.07 8.36 -3.79
N VAL A 89 1.88 7.30 -3.82
CA VAL A 89 2.83 7.01 -4.91
C VAL A 89 2.57 5.62 -5.46
N ALA A 90 2.91 5.41 -6.72
CA ALA A 90 2.90 4.08 -7.33
C ALA A 90 4.14 3.85 -8.17
N ARG A 91 4.62 2.61 -8.18
CA ARG A 91 5.76 2.19 -8.98
C ARG A 91 5.33 2.02 -10.43
N VAL A 92 5.90 2.82 -11.33
CA VAL A 92 5.67 2.76 -12.78
C VAL A 92 7.02 2.74 -13.49
N GLY A 93 7.33 1.66 -14.21
CA GLY A 93 8.57 1.56 -14.98
C GLY A 93 9.85 1.65 -14.14
N GLY A 94 9.80 1.28 -12.86
CA GLY A 94 10.93 1.38 -11.93
C GLY A 94 10.96 2.65 -11.09
N GLU A 95 10.13 3.65 -11.40
CA GLU A 95 10.10 4.95 -10.71
C GLU A 95 8.86 5.10 -9.81
N ASP A 96 9.01 5.78 -8.68
CA ASP A 96 7.91 6.14 -7.80
C ASP A 96 7.23 7.42 -8.28
N VAL A 97 6.00 7.29 -8.80
CA VAL A 97 5.25 8.40 -9.39
C VAL A 97 4.10 8.81 -8.47
N PRO A 98 3.91 10.10 -8.15
CA PRO A 98 2.75 10.58 -7.41
C PRO A 98 1.43 10.27 -8.14
N VAL A 99 0.44 9.77 -7.41
CA VAL A 99 -0.90 9.44 -7.95
C VAL A 99 -1.87 10.56 -7.63
N ARG A 100 -2.31 11.30 -8.67
CA ARG A 100 -3.32 12.37 -8.55
C ARG A 100 -4.24 12.39 -9.78
N PRO A 101 -5.58 12.38 -9.61
CA PRO A 101 -6.29 12.19 -8.35
C PRO A 101 -6.06 10.78 -7.76
N GLU A 102 -6.19 10.64 -6.44
CA GLU A 102 -6.18 9.32 -5.80
C GLU A 102 -7.43 8.51 -6.23
N PRO A 103 -7.29 7.20 -6.45
CA PRO A 103 -8.42 6.35 -6.82
C PRO A 103 -9.42 6.22 -5.66
N PRO A 104 -10.72 5.94 -5.93
CA PRO A 104 -11.76 5.94 -4.91
C PRO A 104 -11.50 5.01 -3.72
N TRP A 105 -10.80 3.89 -3.92
CA TRP A 105 -10.46 2.95 -2.86
C TRP A 105 -9.42 3.49 -1.86
N ALA A 106 -8.68 4.56 -2.20
CA ALA A 106 -7.69 5.15 -1.29
C ALA A 106 -8.36 5.78 -0.06
N ALA A 107 -9.56 6.34 -0.21
CA ALA A 107 -10.30 6.94 0.90
C ALA A 107 -10.66 5.94 2.03
N PRO A 108 -11.30 4.79 1.77
CA PRO A 108 -11.54 3.79 2.81
C PRO A 108 -10.24 3.19 3.39
N LEU A 109 -9.18 3.02 2.58
CA LEU A 109 -7.86 2.61 3.09
C LEU A 109 -7.31 3.62 4.11
N ARG A 110 -7.38 4.92 3.80
CA ARG A 110 -6.94 5.98 4.72
C ARG A 110 -7.72 5.94 6.04
N ILE A 111 -9.03 5.75 5.98
CA ILE A 111 -9.87 5.63 7.18
C ILE A 111 -9.47 4.40 8.00
N ALA A 112 -9.32 3.25 7.35
CA ALA A 112 -8.96 1.99 8.01
C ALA A 112 -7.56 2.03 8.66
N SER A 113 -6.61 2.72 8.03
CA SER A 113 -5.23 2.88 8.52
C SER A 113 -5.09 3.94 9.62
N GLY A 114 -6.13 4.75 9.86
CA GLY A 114 -6.07 5.90 10.77
C GLY A 114 -5.36 7.12 10.18
N LEU A 115 -5.17 7.14 8.87
CA LEU A 115 -4.57 8.22 8.06
C LEU A 115 -5.49 9.44 7.87
N LEU A 116 -6.51 9.62 8.72
CA LEU A 116 -7.48 10.72 8.60
C LEU A 116 -6.73 12.05 8.42
N TYR A 117 -7.02 12.73 7.30
CA TYR A 117 -6.35 13.96 6.89
C TYR A 117 -6.23 14.94 8.06
N GLY A 118 -5.01 15.13 8.58
CA GLY A 118 -4.73 16.17 9.55
C GLY A 118 -4.04 15.71 10.83
N ARG A 119 -2.73 15.49 10.74
CA ARG A 119 -1.84 16.39 11.49
C ARG A 119 -0.75 16.87 10.53
N PRO A 120 -0.61 18.20 10.32
CA PRO A 120 0.65 18.70 9.81
C PRO A 120 1.74 18.14 10.71
N ARG A 121 2.78 17.50 10.15
CA ARG A 121 4.03 17.36 10.88
C ARG A 121 4.44 18.78 11.25
N LEU A 122 4.31 19.16 12.53
CA LEU A 122 5.00 20.33 13.03
C LEU A 122 6.46 20.09 12.73
N SER A 123 7.00 20.80 11.76
CA SER A 123 8.43 20.86 11.50
C SER A 123 9.10 21.07 12.85
N ARG A 124 9.85 20.07 13.33
CA ARG A 124 10.72 20.26 14.49
C ARG A 124 11.65 21.39 14.09
N GLY A 125 11.42 22.56 14.68
CA GLY A 125 12.27 23.73 14.50
C GLY A 125 13.71 23.34 14.78
N ALA A 126 14.60 23.87 13.95
CA ALA A 126 16.02 23.89 14.21
C ALA A 126 16.25 24.41 15.63
N GLY A 127 16.95 23.60 16.43
CA GLY A 127 17.59 23.98 17.68
C GLY A 127 19.07 23.68 17.55
#